data_AF-A0AAW1YDU4-F1
#
_entry.id   AF-A0AAW1YDU4-F1
#
_cell.length_a   1.000
_cell.length_b   1.000
_cell.length_c   1.000
_cell.angle_alpha   90.00
_cell.angle_beta   90.00
_cell.angle_gamma   90.00
#
_symmetry.space_group_name_H-M   'P 1'
#
loop_
_entity.id
_entity.type
_entity.pdbx_description
1 polymer ?
#
loop_
_entity_poly.entity_id
_entity_poly.type
_entity_poly.pdbx_seq_one_letter_code
_entity_poly.pdbx_strand_id
1 'polypeptide(L)'
;MHRDVIVKIAGIYSPNAYRGFAREFIKDLERIRPRAILDIIKSGENFRISTSTKMPEQGTCERCGYISSQKWCKACVLLEGLNRGLPKLGIGRNRGVNNNQKKDMKQSNGTKSIESKQYGTLDF
;
A
#
# COMPACT_ATOMS: atom_id res chain seq x y z
N MET A 1 13.11 -30.35 -7.38
CA MET A 1 13.54 -30.78 -6.03
C MET A 1 13.73 -29.60 -5.06
N HIS A 2 14.38 -28.48 -5.41
CA HIS A 2 14.57 -27.36 -4.45
C HIS A 2 13.55 -26.20 -4.52
N ARG A 3 12.64 -26.19 -5.51
CA ARG A 3 11.60 -25.15 -5.65
C ARG A 3 10.31 -25.46 -4.87
N ASP A 4 10.10 -26.73 -4.50
CA ASP A 4 8.84 -27.20 -3.92
C ASP A 4 8.70 -26.91 -2.42
N VAL A 5 9.79 -26.56 -1.73
CA VAL A 5 9.78 -26.23 -0.29
C VAL A 5 9.38 -24.77 -0.03
N ILE A 6 9.64 -23.86 -0.97
CA ILE A 6 9.36 -22.41 -0.80
C ILE A 6 7.85 -22.12 -0.82
N VAL A 7 7.06 -22.88 -1.59
CA VAL A 7 5.61 -22.66 -1.71
C VAL A 7 4.86 -23.09 -0.43
N LYS A 8 5.46 -23.93 0.42
CA LYS A 8 4.76 -24.55 1.57
C LYS A 8 4.55 -23.61 2.77
N ILE A 9 5.19 -22.43 2.78
CA ILE A 9 4.97 -21.36 3.79
C ILE A 9 4.01 -20.28 3.26
N ALA A 10 3.55 -20.38 2.00
CA ALA A 10 2.58 -19.43 1.45
C ALA A 10 1.22 -19.59 2.15
N GLY A 11 0.69 -18.48 2.68
CA GLY A 11 -0.61 -18.49 3.36
C GLY A 11 -1.74 -18.84 2.39
N ILE A 12 -2.52 -19.88 2.73
CA ILE A 12 -3.65 -20.38 1.91
C ILE A 12 -4.71 -19.32 1.63
N TYR A 13 -4.81 -18.30 2.48
CA TYR A 13 -5.79 -17.21 2.35
C TYR A 13 -5.35 -16.07 1.41
N SER A 14 -4.11 -16.11 0.88
CA SER A 14 -3.61 -15.09 -0.04
C SER A 14 -2.72 -15.71 -1.13
N PRO A 15 -3.29 -16.53 -2.02
CA PRO A 15 -2.52 -17.24 -3.05
C PRO A 15 -1.83 -16.29 -4.04
N ASN A 16 -2.39 -15.09 -4.26
CA ASN A 16 -1.88 -14.11 -5.23
C ASN A 16 -1.19 -12.91 -4.55
N ALA A 17 -0.39 -13.15 -3.50
CA ALA A 17 0.25 -12.06 -2.76
C ALA A 17 1.31 -11.31 -3.60
N TYR A 18 1.09 -10.01 -3.86
CA TYR A 18 2.00 -9.15 -4.64
C TYR A 18 3.47 -9.16 -4.14
N ARG A 19 3.67 -9.35 -2.82
CA ARG A 19 5.02 -9.42 -2.23
C ARG A 19 5.88 -10.54 -2.81
N GLY A 20 5.29 -11.67 -3.24
CA GLY A 20 6.02 -12.76 -3.88
C GLY A 20 6.59 -12.34 -5.23
N PHE A 21 5.74 -11.75 -6.08
CA PHE A 21 6.13 -11.23 -7.39
C PHE A 21 7.24 -10.17 -7.30
N ALA A 22 7.16 -9.27 -6.31
CA ALA A 22 8.21 -8.26 -6.09
C ALA A 22 9.56 -8.90 -5.71
N ARG A 23 9.56 -9.97 -4.91
CA ARG A 23 10.80 -10.69 -4.55
C ARG A 23 11.39 -11.42 -5.75
N GLU A 24 10.56 -12.06 -6.58
CA GLU A 24 10.99 -12.74 -7.80
C GLU A 24 11.61 -11.74 -8.79
N PHE A 25 10.96 -10.60 -9.00
CA PHE A 25 11.50 -9.52 -9.83
C PHE A 25 12.87 -9.03 -9.34
N ILE A 26 13.03 -8.80 -8.04
CA ILE A 26 14.33 -8.43 -7.45
C ILE A 26 15.38 -9.52 -7.71
N LYS A 27 15.01 -10.80 -7.64
CA LYS A 27 15.93 -11.91 -7.93
C LYS A 27 16.34 -11.99 -9.40
N ASP A 28 15.44 -11.66 -10.31
CA ASP A 28 15.77 -11.54 -11.72
C ASP A 28 16.73 -10.38 -11.99
N LEU A 29 16.58 -9.26 -11.29
CA LEU A 29 17.54 -8.15 -11.35
C LEU A 29 18.92 -8.54 -10.79
N GLU A 30 18.96 -9.25 -9.66
CA GLU A 30 20.22 -9.74 -9.06
C GLU A 30 20.98 -10.69 -10.01
N ARG A 31 20.27 -11.45 -10.85
CA ARG A 31 20.87 -12.33 -11.86
C ARG A 31 21.66 -11.55 -12.92
N ILE A 32 21.20 -10.35 -13.28
CA ILE A 32 21.86 -9.47 -14.25
C ILE A 32 22.94 -8.62 -13.57
N ARG A 33 22.63 -8.05 -12.40
CA ARG A 33 23.54 -7.22 -11.61
C ARG A 33 23.47 -7.64 -10.14
N PRO A 34 24.50 -8.31 -9.59
CA PRO A 34 24.47 -8.82 -8.22
C PRO A 34 24.37 -7.72 -7.15
N ARG A 35 24.72 -6.47 -7.51
CA ARG A 35 24.59 -5.28 -6.63
C ARG A 35 23.19 -4.67 -6.60
N ALA A 36 22.25 -5.10 -7.45
CA ALA A 36 20.95 -4.45 -7.63
C ALA A 36 20.18 -4.25 -6.32
N ILE A 37 20.13 -5.25 -5.44
CA ILE A 37 19.46 -5.13 -4.15
C ILE A 37 20.08 -4.06 -3.24
N LEU A 38 21.41 -3.99 -3.19
CA LEU A 38 22.12 -2.99 -2.39
C LEU A 38 21.87 -1.58 -2.93
N ASP A 39 21.84 -1.42 -4.26
CA ASP A 39 21.56 -0.14 -4.88
C ASP A 39 20.12 0.31 -4.63
N ILE A 40 19.15 -0.61 -4.64
CA ILE A 40 17.75 -0.34 -4.30
C ILE A 40 17.64 0.11 -2.83
N ILE A 41 18.29 -0.58 -1.91
CA ILE A 41 18.28 -0.21 -0.48
C ILE A 41 18.90 1.17 -0.29
N LYS A 42 20.09 1.40 -0.85
CA LYS A 42 20.79 2.69 -0.73
C LYS A 42 19.97 3.81 -1.35
N SER A 43 19.37 3.59 -2.52
CA SER A 43 18.45 4.54 -3.15
C SER A 43 17.25 4.82 -2.24
N GLY A 44 16.73 3.83 -1.52
CA GLY A 44 15.62 3.98 -0.57
C GLY A 44 16.02 4.76 0.68
N GLU A 45 17.21 4.53 1.22
CA GLU A 45 17.74 5.28 2.37
C GLU A 45 18.00 6.75 2.03
N ASN A 46 18.50 7.01 0.82
CA ASN A 46 18.71 8.36 0.31
C ASN A 46 17.42 9.05 -0.19
N PHE A 47 16.29 8.34 -0.24
CA PHE A 47 15.04 8.88 -0.75
C PHE A 47 14.39 9.83 0.27
N ARG A 48 14.39 11.12 -0.04
CA ARG A 48 13.74 12.16 0.78
C ARG A 48 12.37 12.51 0.19
N ILE A 49 11.33 12.40 1.00
CA ILE A 49 9.97 12.83 0.66
C ILE A 49 9.84 14.33 0.91
N SER A 50 9.20 15.06 0.00
CA SER A 50 8.94 16.49 0.19
C SER A 50 8.05 16.73 1.41
N THR A 51 8.51 17.59 2.33
CA THR A 51 7.85 17.89 3.60
C THR A 51 6.58 18.75 3.45
N SER A 52 6.16 19.09 2.23
CA SER A 52 4.91 19.86 2.03
C SER A 52 3.65 19.03 2.28
N THR A 53 3.78 17.70 2.38
CA THR A 53 2.66 16.82 2.73
C THR A 53 2.48 16.81 4.25
N LYS A 54 1.34 17.31 4.73
CA LYS A 54 0.96 17.23 6.15
C LYS A 54 0.91 15.76 6.58
N MET A 55 1.84 15.36 7.44
CA MET A 55 1.76 14.06 8.11
C MET A 55 0.66 14.11 9.17
N PRO A 56 -0.19 13.08 9.29
CA PRO A 56 -1.18 13.05 10.35
C PRO A 56 -0.48 12.98 11.72
N GLU A 57 -1.04 13.67 12.70
CA GLU A 57 -0.56 13.63 14.07
C GLU A 57 -0.71 12.21 14.64
N GLN A 58 0.30 11.78 15.39
CA GLN A 58 0.27 10.49 16.08
C GLN A 58 -0.63 10.62 17.30
N GLY A 59 -1.74 9.86 17.32
CA GLY A 59 -2.64 9.76 18.46
C GLY A 59 -2.77 8.33 18.96
N THR A 60 -3.71 8.13 19.87
CA THR A 60 -4.05 6.82 20.44
C THR A 60 -5.52 6.51 20.17
N CYS A 61 -5.80 5.24 19.92
CA CYS A 61 -7.16 4.73 19.74
C CYS A 61 -7.91 4.79 21.07
N GLU A 62 -9.04 5.49 21.12
CA GLU A 62 -9.84 5.61 22.35
C GLU A 62 -10.40 4.27 22.86
N ARG A 63 -10.56 3.28 21.97
CA ARG A 63 -11.13 1.98 22.34
C ARG A 63 -10.12 1.00 22.93
N CYS A 64 -8.92 0.92 22.34
CA CYS A 64 -7.93 -0.10 22.69
C CYS A 64 -6.57 0.47 23.14
N GLY A 65 -6.39 1.79 23.14
CA GLY A 65 -5.16 2.46 23.57
C GLY A 65 -3.98 2.36 22.59
N TYR A 66 -4.06 1.56 21.53
CA TYR A 66 -2.97 1.44 20.54
C TYR A 66 -2.79 2.69 19.68
N ILE A 67 -1.58 2.88 19.15
CA ILE A 67 -1.22 4.00 18.27
C ILE A 67 -2.15 4.06 17.04
N SER A 68 -2.69 5.23 16.76
CA SER A 68 -3.63 5.47 15.66
C SER A 68 -3.58 6.93 15.22
N SER A 69 -3.68 7.18 13.91
CA SER A 69 -3.87 8.53 13.36
C SER A 69 -5.35 8.96 13.31
N GLN A 70 -6.26 8.08 13.73
CA GLN A 70 -7.70 8.31 13.79
C GLN A 70 -8.21 8.00 15.20
N LYS A 71 -9.35 8.60 15.58
CA LYS A 71 -10.03 8.40 16.88
C LYS A 71 -10.12 6.91 17.26
N TRP A 72 -10.53 6.07 16.32
CA TRP A 72 -10.52 4.61 16.45
C TRP A 72 -9.59 3.96 15.42
N CYS A 73 -8.79 2.99 15.85
CA CYS A 73 -7.86 2.30 14.96
C CYS A 73 -8.59 1.41 13.96
N LYS A 74 -7.91 1.08 12.85
CA LYS A 74 -8.53 0.33 11.76
C LYS A 74 -9.05 -1.03 12.20
N ALA A 75 -8.32 -1.73 13.08
CA ALA A 75 -8.75 -3.00 13.63
C ALA A 75 -10.05 -2.87 14.42
N CYS A 76 -10.18 -1.87 15.29
CA CYS A 76 -11.39 -1.63 16.06
C CYS A 76 -12.62 -1.33 15.19
N VAL A 77 -12.43 -0.54 14.11
CA VAL A 77 -13.51 -0.26 13.14
C VAL A 77 -13.94 -1.54 12.41
N LEU A 78 -12.99 -2.38 11.99
CA LEU A 78 -13.29 -3.64 11.31
C LEU A 78 -13.99 -4.64 12.22
N LEU A 79 -13.54 -4.79 13.47
CA LEU A 79 -14.18 -5.66 14.46
C LEU A 79 -15.62 -5.23 14.75
N GLU A 80 -15.86 -3.91 14.84
CA GLU A 80 -17.21 -3.39 15.00
C GLU A 80 -18.10 -3.65 13.78
N GLY A 81 -17.55 -3.49 12.58
CA GLY A 81 -18.24 -3.86 11.34
C GLY A 81 -18.65 -5.32 11.34
N LEU A 82 -17.73 -6.23 11.71
CA LEU A 82 -18.02 -7.66 11.80
C LEU A 82 -19.10 -7.99 12.84
N ASN A 83 -19.01 -7.43 14.05
CA ASN A 83 -19.99 -7.65 15.12
C ASN A 83 -21.39 -7.11 14.77
N ARG A 84 -21.48 -6.12 13.88
CA ARG A 84 -22.75 -5.55 13.38
C ARG A 84 -23.24 -6.18 12.08
N GLY A 85 -22.54 -7.17 11.54
CA GLY A 85 -22.89 -7.78 10.24
C GLY A 85 -22.63 -6.86 9.04
N LEU A 86 -21.79 -5.84 9.18
CA LEU A 86 -21.39 -4.89 8.14
C LEU A 86 -19.91 -5.11 7.76
N PRO A 87 -19.57 -6.22 7.06
CA PRO A 87 -18.18 -6.59 6.80
C PRO A 87 -17.45 -5.62 5.87
N LYS A 88 -18.15 -4.77 5.11
CA LYS A 88 -17.54 -3.78 4.20
C LYS A 88 -17.19 -2.45 4.90
N LEU A 89 -17.58 -2.29 6.17
CA LEU A 89 -17.35 -1.05 6.92
C LEU A 89 -15.84 -0.81 7.09
N GLY A 90 -15.34 0.26 6.46
CA GLY A 90 -13.93 0.64 6.53
C GLY A 90 -13.01 -0.03 5.49
N ILE A 91 -13.46 -0.95 4.63
CA ILE A 91 -12.58 -1.46 3.56
C ILE A 91 -12.54 -0.53 2.35
N GLY A 92 -13.61 0.24 2.13
CA GLY A 92 -13.68 1.24 1.06
C GLY A 92 -12.73 2.41 1.28
N ARG A 93 -11.94 2.76 0.26
CA ARG A 93 -11.28 4.07 0.19
C ARG A 93 -12.35 5.11 -0.07
N ASN A 94 -12.65 5.97 0.90
CA ASN A 94 -13.25 7.26 0.58
C ASN A 94 -12.21 8.02 -0.24
N ARG A 95 -12.31 7.96 -1.58
CA ARG A 95 -11.61 8.94 -2.42
C ARG A 95 -12.14 10.27 -1.94
N GLY A 96 -11.30 11.06 -1.26
CA GLY A 96 -11.66 12.41 -0.88
C GLY A 96 -12.14 13.12 -2.14
N VAL A 97 -13.44 13.36 -2.22
CA VAL A 97 -14.00 14.29 -3.19
C VAL A 97 -13.49 15.63 -2.72
N ASN A 98 -12.36 16.07 -3.28
CA ASN A 98 -11.87 17.43 -3.16
C ASN A 98 -12.89 18.34 -3.84
N ASN A 99 -13.98 18.67 -3.14
CA ASN A 99 -14.88 19.75 -3.53
C ASN A 99 -14.17 21.08 -3.28
N ASN A 100 -13.32 21.48 -4.22
CA ASN A 100 -12.95 22.87 -4.43
C ASN A 100 -13.30 23.22 -5.88
N GLN A 101 -14.57 23.58 -6.08
CA GLN A 101 -14.96 24.35 -7.25
C GLN A 101 -14.47 25.79 -7.07
N LYS A 102 -13.42 26.19 -7.81
CA LYS A 102 -13.37 27.45 -8.58
C LYS A 102 -12.09 27.55 -9.42
N LYS A 103 -12.35 27.78 -10.72
CA LYS A 103 -11.55 28.26 -11.86
C LYS A 103 -10.13 28.76 -11.56
N ASP A 104 -9.14 28.26 -12.29
CA ASP A 104 -8.59 28.97 -13.46
C ASP A 104 -7.63 28.09 -14.27
N MET A 105 -7.72 28.28 -15.58
CA MET A 105 -7.10 27.50 -16.65
C MET A 105 -5.71 28.07 -16.97
N LYS A 106 -4.66 27.26 -16.82
CA LYS A 106 -3.43 27.40 -17.63
C LYS A 106 -2.63 26.10 -17.67
N GLN A 107 -2.36 25.66 -18.89
CA GLN A 107 -1.65 24.44 -19.28
C GLN A 107 -0.13 24.57 -19.11
N SER A 108 0.51 23.43 -18.79
CA SER A 108 1.82 22.93 -19.29
C SER A 108 2.40 22.02 -18.21
N ASN A 109 3.14 20.93 -18.46
CA ASN A 109 3.42 20.12 -19.63
C ASN A 109 4.01 18.79 -19.08
N GLY A 110 3.74 17.67 -19.76
CA GLY A 110 4.61 16.51 -19.86
C GLY A 110 5.05 15.77 -18.58
N THR A 111 4.48 14.59 -18.36
CA THR A 111 5.30 13.35 -18.35
C THR A 111 4.36 12.17 -18.60
N LYS A 112 4.79 11.30 -19.52
CA LYS A 112 4.00 10.20 -20.05
C LYS A 112 3.61 9.23 -18.93
N SER A 113 2.34 8.87 -18.95
CA SER A 113 1.68 7.82 -18.18
C SER A 113 2.58 6.61 -17.94
N ILE A 114 2.92 6.36 -16.68
CA ILE A 114 3.17 4.98 -16.24
C ILE A 114 1.79 4.34 -16.21
N GLU A 115 1.46 3.55 -17.23
CA GLU A 115 0.34 2.62 -17.16
C GLU A 115 0.56 1.72 -15.95
N SER A 116 -0.19 2.00 -14.89
CA SER A 116 -0.35 1.04 -13.81
C SER A 116 -1.10 -0.15 -14.41
N LYS A 117 -0.38 -1.24 -14.67
CA LYS A 117 -1.01 -2.54 -14.94
C LYS A 117 -2.09 -2.74 -13.88
N GLN A 118 -3.33 -2.96 -14.35
CA GLN A 118 -4.46 -3.33 -13.50
C GLN A 118 -4.03 -4.51 -12.62
N TYR A 119 -3.82 -4.25 -11.34
CA TYR A 119 -3.90 -5.29 -10.34
C TYR A 119 -5.39 -5.57 -10.16
N GLY A 120 -5.76 -6.83 -10.39
CA GLY A 120 -7.14 -7.29 -10.58
C GLY A 120 -8.15 -6.69 -9.61
N THR A 121 -9.36 -6.54 -10.12
CA THR A 121 -10.57 -6.22 -9.35
C THR A 121 -10.53 -6.98 -8.03
N LEU A 122 -10.49 -6.24 -6.91
CA LEU A 122 -10.64 -6.81 -5.58
C LEU A 122 -12.11 -7.21 -5.42
N ASP A 123 -12.48 -8.33 -6.02
CA ASP A 123 -13.76 -8.97 -5.78
C ASP A 123 -13.66 -9.70 -4.43
N PHE A 124 -14.28 -9.09 -3.42
CA PHE A 124 -14.65 -9.73 -2.15
C PHE A 124 -16.11 -10.16 -2.22
#